data_AF-A0A6J4XSB0-F1
#
_entry.id   AF-A0A6J4XSB0-F1
#
_cell.length_a   1.000
_cell.length_b   1.000
_cell.length_c   1.000
_cell.angle_alpha   90.00
_cell.angle_beta   90.00
_cell.angle_gamma   90.00
#
_symmetry.space_group_name_H-M   'P 1'
#
loop_
_entity.id
_entity.type
_entity.pdbx_description
1 polymer ?
#
loop_
_entity_poly.entity_id
_entity_poly.type
_entity_poly.pdbx_seq_one_letter_code
_entity_poly.pdbx_strand_id
1 'polypeptide(L)' 'MEENLNCRIERETAEVWRCRNCGYLHEGTSAPKLCPACVHPQAHFELLGENW' A
#
# COMPACT_ATOMS: atom_id res chain seq x y z
N MET A 1 25.35 6.11 30.95
CA MET A 1 24.09 6.82 30.63
C MET A 1 23.73 6.38 29.24
N GLU A 2 22.81 5.42 29.19
CA GLU A 2 22.40 4.69 28.00
C GLU A 2 21.38 5.53 27.25
N GLU A 3 21.62 5.82 25.97
CA GLU A 3 20.53 6.11 25.02
C GLU A 3 20.86 5.43 23.69
N ASN A 4 20.52 4.14 23.65
CA ASN A 4 20.32 3.39 22.41
C ASN A 4 19.19 4.07 21.64
N LEU A 5 19.50 5.06 20.81
CA LEU A 5 18.56 5.54 19.80
C LEU A 5 18.57 4.53 18.64
N ASN A 6 17.95 3.37 18.88
CA ASN A 6 17.46 2.54 17.80
C ASN A 6 16.47 3.42 17.04
N CYS A 7 16.91 3.97 15.91
CA CYS A 7 16.07 4.64 14.93
C CYS A 7 15.11 3.59 14.40
N ARG A 8 14.10 3.28 15.22
CA ARG A 8 12.93 2.54 14.85
C ARG A 8 12.18 3.48 13.95
N ILE A 9 12.62 3.53 12.68
CA ILE A 9 11.75 3.82 11.57
C ILE A 9 10.66 2.76 11.73
N GLU A 10 9.63 3.06 12.51
CA GLU A 10 8.36 2.38 12.38
C GLU A 10 7.96 2.73 10.96
N ARG A 11 8.35 1.85 10.03
CA ARG A 11 7.92 1.93 8.65
C ARG A 11 6.43 1.64 8.75
N GLU A 12 5.64 2.67 9.04
CA GLU A 12 4.27 2.78 8.55
C GLU A 12 4.43 2.77 7.03
N THR A 13 4.78 1.60 6.47
CA THR A 13 5.05 1.43 5.05
C THR A 13 3.73 1.71 4.39
N ALA A 14 3.59 2.93 3.85
CA ALA A 14 2.54 3.22 2.91
C ALA A 14 2.64 2.14 1.83
N GLU A 15 1.68 1.23 1.82
CA GLU A 15 1.63 0.18 0.83
C GLU A 15 1.04 0.77 -0.44
N VAL A 16 1.57 0.34 -1.58
CA VAL A 16 1.02 0.73 -2.87
C VAL A 16 0.10 -0.37 -3.34
N TRP A 17 -1.15 -0.05 -3.60
CA TRP A 17 -2.16 -0.98 -4.08
C TRP A 17 -2.43 -0.73 -5.56
N ARG A 18 -2.20 -1.73 -6.40
CA ARG A 18 -2.47 -1.66 -7.83
C ARG A 18 -3.80 -2.33 -8.16
N CYS A 19 -4.66 -1.63 -8.90
CA CYS A 19 -5.86 -2.22 -9.47
C CYS A 19 -5.50 -3.11 -10.66
N ARG A 20 -5.75 -4.42 -10.57
CA ARG A 20 -5.54 -5.40 -11.65
C ARG A 20 -6.46 -5.20 -12.86
N ASN A 21 -7.53 -4.44 -12.72
CA ASN A 21 -8.49 -4.20 -13.80
C ASN A 21 -8.10 -3.04 -14.72
N CYS A 22 -7.59 -1.94 -14.15
CA CYS A 22 -7.32 -0.71 -14.91
C CYS A 22 -5.92 -0.12 -14.70
N GLY A 23 -5.13 -0.63 -13.76
CA GLY A 23 -3.80 -0.12 -13.44
C GLY A 23 -3.75 1.05 -12.46
N TYR A 24 -4.88 1.50 -11.89
CA TYR A 24 -4.88 2.55 -10.86
C TYR A 24 -4.01 2.19 -9.65
N LEU A 25 -3.20 3.14 -9.18
CA LEU A 25 -2.35 3.00 -8.00
C LEU A 25 -2.92 3.81 -6.84
N HIS A 26 -3.06 3.16 -5.69
CA HIS A 26 -3.50 3.77 -4.44
C HIS A 26 -2.41 3.64 -3.39
N GLU A 27 -1.95 4.76 -2.84
CA GLU A 27 -0.97 4.79 -1.75
C GLU A 27 -1.72 4.86 -0.42
N GLY A 28 -1.54 3.86 0.43
CA GLY A 28 -2.19 3.80 1.73
C GLY A 28 -2.00 2.47 2.43
N THR A 29 -2.33 2.42 3.72
CA THR A 29 -2.25 1.20 4.53
C THR A 29 -3.26 0.12 4.11
N SER A 30 -4.19 0.42 3.21
CA SER A 30 -5.25 -0.49 2.76
C SER A 30 -5.80 -0.09 1.39
N ALA A 31 -6.23 -1.06 0.58
CA ALA A 31 -6.89 -0.79 -0.69
C ALA A 31 -8.22 -0.05 -0.49
N PRO A 32 -8.66 0.78 -1.44
CA PRO A 32 -9.97 1.42 -1.39
C PRO A 32 -11.09 0.40 -1.68
N LYS A 33 -12.29 0.61 -1.11
CA LYS A 33 -13.46 -0.26 -1.32
C LYS A 33 -13.87 -0.37 -2.79
N LEU A 34 -13.71 0.73 -3.53
CA LEU A 34 -13.99 0.85 -4.95
C LEU A 34 -12.82 1.58 -5.61
N CYS A 35 -12.42 1.09 -6.79
CA CYS A 35 -11.43 1.78 -7.60
C CYS A 35 -12.01 3.12 -8.11
N PRO A 36 -11.36 4.27 -7.84
CA PRO A 36 -11.84 5.57 -8.34
C PRO A 36 -11.74 5.71 -9.87
N ALA A 37 -10.89 4.92 -10.52
CA ALA A 37 -10.73 4.96 -11.97
C ALA A 37 -11.75 4.09 -12.72
N CYS A 38 -11.98 2.85 -12.27
CA CYS A 38 -12.84 1.89 -12.98
C CYS A 38 -14.07 1.41 -12.21
N VAL A 39 -14.29 1.90 -10.98
CA VAL A 39 -15.45 1.60 -10.13
C VAL A 39 -15.64 0.09 -9.86
N HIS A 40 -14.54 -0.67 -9.89
CA HIS A 40 -14.53 -2.09 -9.54
C HIS A 40 -14.24 -2.30 -8.05
N PRO A 41 -14.71 -3.42 -7.47
CA PRO A 41 -14.55 -3.68 -6.04
C PRO A 41 -13.08 -3.89 -5.62
N GLN A 42 -12.82 -3.70 -4.33
CA GLN A 42 -11.52 -3.87 -3.67
C GLN A 42 -10.80 -5.19 -4.02
N ALA A 43 -11.55 -6.26 -4.35
CA ALA A 43 -11.00 -7.56 -4.75
C ALA A 43 -10.05 -7.52 -5.96
N HIS A 44 -10.14 -6.46 -6.78
CA HIS A 44 -9.23 -6.26 -7.91
C HIS A 44 -7.91 -5.61 -7.52
N PHE A 45 -7.74 -5.11 -6.29
CA PHE A 45 -6.48 -4.53 -5.85
C PHE A 45 -5.49 -5.62 -5.40
N GLU A 46 -4.23 -5.42 -5.73
CA GLU A 46 -3.09 -6.22 -5.27
C GLU A 46 -2.05 -5.30 -4.61
N LEU A 47 -1.32 -5.81 -3.63
CA LEU A 47 -0.16 -5.12 -3.09
C LEU A 47 0.94 -5.10 -4.15
N LEU A 48 1.39 -3.91 -4.52
CA LEU A 48 2.58 -3.68 -5.32
C LEU A 48 3.79 -3.79 -4.39
N GLY A 49 4.06 -5.01 -3.93
CA GLY A 49 5.26 -5.35 -3.19
C GLY A 49 6.38 -5.77 -4.13
N GLU A 50 7.59 -5.26 -3.93
CA GLU A 50 8.79 -5.72 -4.63
C GLU A 50 9.07 -7.19 -4.28
N ASN A 51 8.84 -8.10 -5.22
CA ASN A 51 9.41 -9.45 -5.19
C ASN A 51 10.79 -9.38 -5.86
N TRP A 52 11.85 -9.43 -5.06
CA TRP A 52 13.25 -9.54 -5.49
C TRP A 52 13.69 -11.00 -5.60
#